data_AF-A0A238US23-F1
#
_entry.id   AF-A0A238US23-F1
#
_cell.length_a   1.000
_cell.length_b   1.000
_cell.length_c   1.000
_cell.angle_alpha   90.00
_cell.angle_beta   90.00
_cell.angle_gamma   90.00
#
_symmetry.space_group_name_H-M   'P 1'
#
loop_
_entity.id
_entity.type
_entity.pdbx_description
1 polymer ?
#
loop_
_entity_poly.entity_id
_entity_poly.type
_entity_poly.pdbx_seq_one_letter_code
_entity_poly.pdbx_strand_id
1 'polypeptide(L)'
;MEKVRLLLELNMTIHELIEWIKLRGEAVELQDSIFGIPNDKYIERVIILYDNTYWVIYAIYDNFLERCYWEDMNDFDSEETAQIAYNELVQLAD
;
A
#
# COMPACT_ATOMS: atom_id res chain seq x y z
N MET A 1 8.40 12.38 2.69
CA MET A 1 8.11 13.27 3.85
C MET A 1 7.64 12.32 4.95
N GLU A 2 8.46 12.07 5.98
CA GLU A 2 8.28 10.94 6.92
C GLU A 2 6.82 10.71 7.31
N LYS A 3 6.25 9.56 6.96
CA LYS A 3 4.91 9.05 7.32
C LYS A 3 4.39 9.46 8.71
N VAL A 4 5.27 9.50 9.71
CA VAL A 4 4.99 9.92 11.08
C VAL A 4 4.51 11.37 11.15
N ARG A 5 5.09 12.25 10.34
CA ARG A 5 4.73 13.67 10.26
C ARG A 5 3.33 13.87 9.71
N LEU A 6 2.95 13.15 8.65
CA LEU A 6 1.59 13.21 8.08
C LEU A 6 0.52 12.73 9.07
N LEU A 7 0.77 11.61 9.76
CA LEU A 7 -0.15 11.09 10.78
C LEU A 7 -0.34 12.09 11.94
N LEU A 8 0.74 12.72 12.40
CA LEU A 8 0.71 13.70 13.49
C LEU A 8 0.08 15.04 13.07
N GLU A 9 0.35 15.53 11.86
CA GLU A 9 -0.17 16.81 11.36
C GLU A 9 -1.67 16.73 11.03
N LEU A 10 -2.16 15.58 10.56
CA LEU A 10 -3.55 15.39 10.14
C LEU A 10 -4.44 14.79 11.23
N ASN A 11 -3.86 14.24 12.31
CA ASN A 11 -4.59 13.54 13.39
C ASN A 11 -5.49 12.41 12.82
N MET A 12 -4.95 11.64 11.88
CA MET A 12 -5.62 10.54 11.19
C MET A 12 -4.96 9.19 11.55
N THR A 13 -5.75 8.13 11.53
CA THR A 13 -5.22 6.76 11.56
C THR A 13 -4.54 6.40 10.23
N ILE A 14 -3.73 5.33 10.23
CA ILE A 14 -3.10 4.82 9.00
C ILE A 14 -4.15 4.48 7.95
N HIS A 15 -5.24 3.82 8.36
CA HIS A 15 -6.37 3.51 7.50
C HIS A 15 -6.91 4.75 6.79
N GLU A 16 -7.24 5.78 7.58
CA GLU A 16 -7.82 7.01 7.05
C GLU A 16 -6.84 7.75 6.13
N LEU A 17 -5.54 7.73 6.44
CA LEU A 17 -4.51 8.33 5.59
C LEU A 17 -4.40 7.59 4.24
N ILE A 18 -4.39 6.26 4.26
CA ILE A 18 -4.35 5.43 3.05
C ILE A 18 -5.56 5.75 2.15
N GLU A 19 -6.77 5.74 2.71
CA GLU A 19 -7.98 6.04 1.97
C GLU A 19 -7.97 7.47 1.42
N TRP A 20 -7.47 8.43 2.19
CA TRP A 20 -7.33 9.80 1.74
C TRP A 20 -6.34 9.96 0.58
N ILE A 21 -5.21 9.24 0.61
CA ILE A 21 -4.22 9.21 -0.48
C ILE A 21 -4.83 8.56 -1.73
N LYS A 22 -5.52 7.42 -1.60
CA LYS A 22 -6.19 6.74 -2.72
C LYS A 22 -7.22 7.64 -3.40
N LEU A 23 -7.96 8.45 -2.64
CA LEU A 23 -8.98 9.35 -3.18
C LEU A 23 -8.41 10.57 -3.92
N ARG A 24 -7.15 10.94 -3.67
CA ARG A 24 -6.54 12.18 -4.19
C ARG A 24 -5.36 11.96 -5.11
N GLY A 25 -4.71 10.81 -5.03
CA GLY A 25 -3.57 10.45 -5.86
C GLY A 25 -3.99 9.76 -7.15
N GLU A 26 -2.99 9.50 -7.98
CA GLU A 26 -3.12 8.75 -9.23
C GLU A 26 -2.55 7.35 -9.05
N ALA A 27 -3.35 6.33 -9.33
CA ALA A 27 -2.90 4.94 -9.23
C ALA A 27 -2.03 4.58 -10.43
N VAL A 28 -0.88 3.97 -10.16
CA VAL A 28 -0.02 3.38 -11.19
C VAL A 28 -0.54 1.97 -11.47
N GLU A 29 -0.97 1.73 -12.70
CA GLU A 29 -1.45 0.41 -13.13
C GLU A 29 -0.27 -0.56 -13.27
N LEU A 30 -0.24 -1.56 -12.39
CA LEU A 30 0.72 -2.67 -12.43
C LEU A 30 -0.02 -4.00 -12.55
N GLN A 31 0.66 -4.99 -13.14
CA GLN A 31 0.16 -6.36 -13.16
C GLN A 31 0.26 -6.97 -11.75
N ASP A 32 -0.57 -7.99 -11.50
CA ASP A 32 -0.55 -8.80 -10.28
C ASP A 32 -0.59 -7.95 -8.98
N SER A 33 -1.53 -7.01 -8.95
CA SER A 33 -1.84 -6.19 -7.76
C SER A 33 -2.49 -6.98 -6.63
N ILE A 34 -2.98 -8.19 -6.93
CA ILE A 34 -3.59 -9.11 -5.97
C ILE A 34 -2.92 -10.46 -6.11
N PHE A 35 -2.43 -11.02 -5.01
CA PHE A 35 -1.87 -12.37 -4.99
C PHE A 35 -2.12 -13.09 -3.66
N GLY A 36 -2.26 -14.42 -3.74
CA GLY A 36 -2.52 -15.26 -2.57
C GLY A 36 -1.28 -15.46 -1.71
N ILE A 37 -1.48 -15.56 -0.39
CA ILE A 37 -0.44 -15.90 0.58
C ILE A 37 -0.91 -17.07 1.47
N PRO A 38 -0.02 -17.75 2.22
CA PRO A 38 -0.41 -18.86 3.09
C PRO A 38 -1.48 -18.51 4.12
N ASN A 39 -2.18 -19.53 4.64
CA ASN A 39 -3.24 -19.43 5.64
C ASN A 39 -4.50 -18.70 5.15
N ASP A 40 -4.93 -19.03 3.93
CA ASP A 40 -6.18 -18.55 3.32
C ASP A 40 -6.30 -17.02 3.31
N LYS A 41 -5.20 -16.35 2.94
CA LYS A 41 -5.14 -14.89 2.84
C LYS A 41 -4.69 -14.46 1.45
N TYR A 42 -4.88 -13.19 1.15
CA TYR A 42 -4.33 -12.55 -0.03
C TYR A 42 -3.79 -11.16 0.31
N ILE A 43 -2.86 -10.70 -0.51
CA ILE A 43 -2.36 -9.33 -0.49
C ILE A 43 -3.01 -8.57 -1.63
N GLU A 44 -3.50 -7.38 -1.32
CA GLU A 44 -3.85 -6.34 -2.29
C GLU A 44 -2.83 -5.21 -2.15
N ARG A 45 -2.26 -4.76 -3.26
CA ARG A 45 -1.24 -3.68 -3.26
C ARG A 45 -1.41 -2.74 -4.44
N VAL A 46 -0.94 -1.52 -4.26
CA VAL A 46 -1.01 -0.46 -5.27
C VAL A 46 0.12 0.54 -5.06
N ILE A 47 0.56 1.16 -6.15
CA ILE A 47 1.39 2.36 -6.09
C ILE A 47 0.50 3.57 -6.39
N ILE A 48 0.51 4.58 -5.53
CA ILE A 48 -0.21 5.83 -5.71
C ILE A 48 0.79 6.99 -5.80
N LEU A 49 0.74 7.78 -6.87
CA LEU A 49 1.43 9.05 -6.95
C LEU A 49 0.58 10.14 -6.31
N TYR A 50 1.07 10.75 -5.22
CA TYR A 50 0.39 11.85 -4.54
C TYR A 50 1.41 12.87 -4.04
N ASP A 51 1.20 14.15 -4.37
CA ASP A 51 2.07 15.26 -3.98
C ASP A 51 3.56 15.02 -4.30
N ASN A 52 3.84 14.61 -5.54
CA ASN A 52 5.17 14.24 -6.05
C ASN A 52 5.88 13.13 -5.25
N THR A 53 5.13 12.35 -4.46
CA THR A 53 5.64 11.23 -3.68
C THR A 53 4.96 9.95 -4.16
N TYR A 54 5.73 8.89 -4.36
CA TYR A 54 5.20 7.58 -4.70
C TYR A 54 4.92 6.81 -3.41
N TRP A 55 3.69 6.35 -3.25
CA TRP A 55 3.25 5.59 -2.09
C TRP A 55 2.99 4.16 -2.49
N VAL A 56 3.74 3.22 -1.93
CA VAL A 56 3.40 1.79 -2.02
C VAL A 56 2.50 1.47 -0.86
N ILE A 57 1.26 1.09 -1.15
CA ILE A 57 0.24 0.72 -0.17
C ILE A 57 -0.06 -0.77 -0.35
N TYR A 58 -0.16 -1.51 0.74
CA TYR A 58 -0.64 -2.89 0.69
C TYR A 58 -1.51 -3.24 1.89
N ALA A 59 -2.39 -4.21 1.70
CA ALA A 59 -3.25 -4.75 2.72
C ALA A 59 -3.34 -6.28 2.60
N ILE A 60 -3.46 -6.95 3.75
CA ILE A 60 -3.60 -8.40 3.87
C ILE A 60 -5.04 -8.70 4.28
N TYR A 61 -5.73 -9.46 3.45
CA TYR A 61 -7.13 -9.84 3.63
C TYR A 61 -7.30 -11.35 3.79
N ASP A 62 -8.44 -11.74 4.36
CA ASP A 62 -8.92 -13.13 4.38
C ASP A 62 -9.54 -13.51 3.02
N ASN A 63 -9.29 -14.72 2.53
CA ASN A 63 -9.88 -15.20 1.26
C ASN A 63 -11.40 -15.46 1.34
N PHE A 64 -11.94 -15.71 2.53
CA PHE A 64 -13.32 -16.17 2.70
C PHE A 64 -14.18 -15.22 3.54
N LEU A 65 -13.54 -14.35 4.32
CA LEU A 65 -14.19 -13.38 5.16
C LEU A 65 -13.89 -11.96 4.67
N GLU A 66 -14.84 -11.05 4.82
CA GLU A 66 -14.62 -9.62 4.56
C GLU A 66 -13.83 -8.99 5.72
N ARG A 67 -12.55 -9.38 5.85
CA ARG A 67 -11.68 -8.99 6.96
C ARG A 67 -10.28 -8.61 6.48
N CYS A 68 -9.86 -7.40 6.82
CA CYS A 68 -8.47 -6.95 6.75
C CYS A 68 -7.73 -7.31 8.05
N TYR A 69 -6.53 -7.90 7.93
CA TYR A 69 -5.65 -8.24 9.05
C TYR A 69 -4.56 -7.21 9.28
N TRP A 70 -4.08 -6.61 8.19
CA TRP A 70 -2.97 -5.67 8.21
C TRP A 70 -3.07 -4.75 7.00
N GLU A 71 -2.67 -3.52 7.18
CA GLU A 71 -2.49 -2.56 6.10
C GLU A 71 -1.28 -1.70 6.41
N ASP A 72 -0.54 -1.35 5.38
CA ASP A 72 0.61 -0.49 5.54
C ASP A 72 0.91 0.32 4.27
N MET A 73 1.78 1.30 4.44
CA MET A 73 2.22 2.18 3.36
C MET A 73 3.65 2.70 3.60
N ASN A 74 4.38 2.90 2.50
CA ASN A 74 5.74 3.47 2.49
C ASN A 74 5.86 4.52 1.37
N ASP A 75 6.53 5.64 1.65
CA ASP A 75 6.87 6.66 0.65
C ASP A 75 8.21 6.42 -0.04
N PHE A 76 8.27 6.83 -1.31
CA PHE A 76 9.43 6.76 -2.16
C PHE A 76 9.55 8.03 -3.02
N ASP A 77 10.80 8.43 -3.27
CA ASP A 77 11.11 9.64 -4.04
C ASP A 77 11.03 9.42 -5.56
N SER A 78 10.96 8.16 -6.02
CA SER A 78 10.87 7.83 -7.45
C SER A 78 9.97 6.62 -7.72
N GLU A 79 9.39 6.59 -8.93
CA GLU A 79 8.57 5.46 -9.38
C GLU A 79 9.37 4.16 -9.40
N GLU A 80 10.62 4.22 -9.85
CA GLU A 80 11.52 3.06 -9.92
C GLU A 80 11.72 2.41 -8.54
N THR A 81 12.00 3.21 -7.52
CA THR A 81 12.18 2.68 -6.16
C THR A 81 10.88 2.15 -5.55
N ALA A 82 9.75 2.82 -5.83
CA ALA A 82 8.43 2.32 -5.45
C ALA A 82 8.10 0.97 -6.12
N GLN A 83 8.44 0.81 -7.40
CA GLN A 83 8.23 -0.45 -8.12
C GLN A 83 9.10 -1.58 -7.57
N ILE A 84 10.36 -1.30 -7.18
CA ILE A 84 11.22 -2.29 -6.51
C ILE A 84 10.57 -2.76 -5.22
N ALA A 85 10.19 -1.83 -4.33
CA ALA A 85 9.54 -2.16 -3.07
C ALA A 85 8.18 -2.87 -3.26
N TYR A 86 7.40 -2.44 -4.27
CA TYR A 86 6.18 -3.11 -4.67
C TYR A 86 6.47 -4.58 -5.00
N ASN A 87 7.46 -4.86 -5.85
CA ASN A 87 7.80 -6.22 -6.28
C ASN A 87 8.39 -7.09 -5.17
N GLU A 88 9.15 -6.52 -4.23
CA GLU A 88 9.68 -7.24 -3.07
C GLU A 88 8.58 -7.86 -2.18
N LEU A 89 7.38 -7.26 -2.15
CA LEU A 89 6.22 -7.85 -1.44
C LEU A 89 5.78 -9.20 -2.02
N VAL A 90 6.03 -9.48 -3.31
CA VAL A 90 5.78 -10.83 -3.88
C VAL A 90 6.75 -11.83 -3.30
N GLN A 91 8.04 -11.48 -3.24
CA GLN A 91 9.09 -12.41 -2.83
C GLN A 91 8.97 -12.83 -1.37
N LEU A 92 8.29 -12.03 -0.53
CA LEU A 92 8.02 -12.36 0.86
C LEU A 92 6.86 -13.34 1.04
N ALA A 93 6.06 -13.57 -0.01
CA ALA A 93 4.90 -14.46 0.03
C ALA A 93 5.15 -15.88 -0.50
N ASP A 94 6.27 -16.08 -1.21
CA ASP A 94 6.78 -17.39 -1.66
C ASP A 94 7.66 -18.08 -0.59
#